data_AF-A0A0X3Q3E9-F1
#
_entry.id   AF-A0A0X3Q3E9-F1
#
_cell.length_a   1.000
_cell.length_b   1.000
_cell.length_c   1.000
_cell.angle_alpha   90.00
_cell.angle_beta   90.00
_cell.angle_gamma   90.00
#
_symmetry.space_group_name_H-M   'P 1'
#
loop_
_entity.id
_entity.type
_entity.pdbx_description
1 polymer ?
#
loop_
_entity_poly.entity_id
_entity_poly.type
_entity_poly.pdbx_seq_one_letter_code
_entity_poly.pdbx_strand_id
1 'polypeptide(L)'
;RPPCASQSTKEAVPEGHDELGTLPELIVDNVVELISYLRRLNDDFIESPDAADVPLQPFLQFCVVYMMDLNVLSNPHLRARLGEVLETLIPQRYEENWNSQRTSSGFGIVPAHSFVRREQLLSGGNDSEQLSHVVTALLTAFVSIELAPGVDSNASDLGTITASASGAASAGAQQATPSSEAMETATVSFEEKFHYRRPMYACLRYWHGKPFYDEQFKRLEEFAIKHIDSPRPPLLLQFLSLLINDATFLLDEAIGLLAQIKQKEREREAAGGR
;
A
#
# COMPACT_ATOMS: atom_id res chain seq x y z
N ARG A 1 -22.50 -17.78 55.07
CA ARG A 1 -22.90 -18.47 53.82
C ARG A 1 -23.46 -17.40 52.89
N PRO A 2 -23.08 -17.39 51.60
CA PRO A 2 -22.65 -16.19 50.87
C PRO A 2 -23.73 -15.69 49.87
N PRO A 3 -23.39 -14.99 48.76
CA PRO A 3 -23.48 -13.52 48.63
C PRO A 3 -24.46 -13.08 47.50
N CYS A 4 -24.86 -11.81 47.48
CA CYS A 4 -25.56 -11.25 46.32
C CYS A 4 -24.53 -10.63 45.36
N ALA A 5 -24.46 -11.19 44.16
CA ALA A 5 -23.44 -10.95 43.16
C ALA A 5 -23.42 -9.51 42.64
N SER A 6 -22.21 -8.97 42.56
CA SER A 6 -21.83 -7.85 41.70
C SER A 6 -22.17 -8.21 40.25
N GLN A 7 -23.16 -7.52 39.67
CA GLN A 7 -23.36 -7.53 38.23
C GLN A 7 -22.23 -6.72 37.60
N SER A 8 -21.17 -7.41 37.19
CA SER A 8 -20.24 -6.94 36.19
C SER A 8 -21.00 -6.92 34.86
N THR A 9 -21.49 -5.74 34.49
CA THR A 9 -21.91 -5.46 33.11
C THR A 9 -20.68 -5.59 32.24
N LYS A 10 -20.51 -6.76 31.63
CA LYS A 10 -19.63 -6.97 30.48
C LYS A 10 -20.13 -5.99 29.41
N GLU A 11 -19.38 -4.92 29.17
CA GLU A 11 -19.49 -4.13 27.95
C GLU A 11 -19.34 -5.11 26.77
N ALA A 12 -20.44 -5.31 26.05
CA ALA A 12 -20.44 -6.03 24.80
C ALA A 12 -19.73 -5.14 23.78
N VAL A 13 -18.52 -5.54 23.41
CA VAL A 13 -17.86 -5.06 22.19
C VAL A 13 -18.82 -5.36 21.03
N PRO A 14 -19.15 -4.39 20.16
CA PRO A 14 -20.06 -4.65 19.06
C PRO A 14 -19.41 -5.66 18.10
N GLU A 15 -19.93 -6.89 18.13
CA GLU A 15 -19.67 -7.94 17.14
C GLU A 15 -20.28 -7.48 15.81
N GLY A 16 -19.45 -7.05 14.85
CA GLY A 16 -19.95 -6.49 13.59
C GLY A 16 -19.08 -6.69 12.34
N HIS A 17 -17.95 -7.41 12.42
CA HIS A 17 -17.06 -7.59 11.27
C HIS A 17 -16.92 -9.03 10.77
N ASP A 18 -17.33 -10.05 11.53
CA ASP A 18 -17.26 -11.46 11.10
C ASP A 18 -18.14 -11.75 9.87
N GLU A 19 -19.26 -11.03 9.71
CA GLU A 19 -20.13 -11.19 8.55
C GLU A 19 -19.51 -10.62 7.25
N LEU A 20 -18.64 -9.60 7.33
CA LEU A 20 -18.01 -9.02 6.14
C LEU A 20 -16.97 -9.95 5.50
N GLY A 21 -16.30 -10.80 6.29
CA GLY A 21 -15.38 -11.82 5.77
C GLY A 21 -16.06 -12.92 4.96
N THR A 22 -17.40 -13.01 4.99
CA THR A 22 -18.17 -13.96 4.17
C THR A 22 -18.39 -13.47 2.74
N LEU A 23 -18.10 -12.21 2.45
CA LEU A 23 -18.27 -11.63 1.11
C LEU A 23 -17.24 -12.24 0.14
N PRO A 24 -17.65 -12.68 -1.06
CA PRO A 24 -16.70 -13.14 -2.07
C PRO A 24 -15.69 -12.04 -2.42
N GLU A 25 -14.39 -12.37 -2.37
CA GLU A 25 -13.30 -11.45 -2.70
C GLU A 25 -13.44 -10.85 -4.11
N LEU A 26 -14.10 -11.56 -5.04
CA LEU A 26 -14.44 -11.07 -6.37
C LEU A 26 -15.18 -9.73 -6.37
N ILE A 27 -16.01 -9.46 -5.35
CA ILE A 27 -16.72 -8.18 -5.25
C ILE A 27 -15.74 -7.04 -4.97
N VAL A 28 -14.73 -7.30 -4.13
CA VAL A 28 -13.68 -6.32 -3.84
C VAL A 28 -12.84 -6.06 -5.08
N ASP A 29 -12.49 -7.11 -5.83
CA ASP A 29 -11.74 -6.98 -7.07
C ASP A 29 -12.50 -6.19 -8.13
N ASN A 30 -13.80 -6.45 -8.30
CA ASN A 30 -14.65 -5.67 -9.21
C ASN A 30 -14.70 -4.18 -8.85
N VAL A 31 -14.74 -3.83 -7.56
CA VAL A 31 -14.72 -2.43 -7.10
C VAL A 31 -13.40 -1.77 -7.45
N VAL A 32 -12.28 -2.46 -7.17
CA VAL A 32 -10.93 -2.00 -7.54
C VAL A 32 -10.83 -1.79 -9.05
N GLU A 33 -11.22 -2.78 -9.85
CA GLU A 33 -11.15 -2.72 -11.31
C GLU A 33 -11.99 -1.59 -11.89
N LEU A 34 -13.23 -1.44 -11.43
CA LEU A 34 -14.15 -0.41 -11.90
C LEU A 34 -13.58 0.99 -11.63
N ILE A 35 -13.11 1.25 -10.40
CA ILE A 35 -12.59 2.57 -10.02
C ILE A 35 -11.28 2.85 -10.76
N SER A 36 -10.37 1.88 -10.84
CA SER A 36 -9.12 2.00 -11.61
C SER A 36 -9.40 2.21 -13.10
N TYR A 37 -10.46 1.60 -13.66
CA TYR A 37 -10.88 1.81 -15.04
C TYR A 37 -11.44 3.22 -15.26
N LEU A 38 -12.35 3.70 -14.39
CA LEU A 38 -12.90 5.05 -14.46
C LEU A 38 -11.79 6.11 -14.41
N ARG A 39 -10.83 5.94 -13.49
CA ARG A 39 -9.65 6.81 -13.38
C ARG A 39 -8.79 6.82 -14.65
N ARG A 40 -8.58 5.66 -15.27
CA ARG A 40 -7.79 5.55 -16.52
C ARG A 40 -8.50 6.16 -17.72
N LEU A 41 -9.83 6.10 -17.77
CA LEU A 41 -10.62 6.69 -18.84
C LEU A 41 -10.72 8.21 -18.72
N ASN A 42 -11.10 8.70 -17.54
CA ASN A 42 -11.29 10.12 -17.28
C ASN A 42 -11.24 10.40 -15.77
N ASP A 43 -10.09 10.88 -15.28
CA ASP A 43 -9.92 11.19 -13.85
C ASP A 43 -10.83 12.35 -13.39
N ASP A 44 -11.20 13.25 -14.30
CA ASP A 44 -12.12 14.35 -14.04
C ASP A 44 -13.58 13.89 -13.90
N PHE A 45 -13.90 12.66 -14.30
CA PHE A 45 -15.26 12.13 -14.20
C PHE A 45 -15.78 12.20 -12.76
N ILE A 46 -14.92 11.96 -11.76
CA ILE A 46 -15.29 12.03 -10.35
C ILE A 46 -15.64 13.48 -9.92
N GLU A 47 -15.07 14.50 -10.56
CA GLU A 47 -15.42 15.92 -10.31
C GLU A 47 -16.53 16.44 -11.24
N SER A 48 -16.96 15.63 -12.21
CA SER A 48 -17.95 16.03 -13.20
C SER A 48 -19.35 16.21 -12.60
N PRO A 49 -20.20 17.07 -13.17
CA PRO A 49 -21.58 17.23 -12.71
C PRO A 49 -22.39 15.92 -12.84
N ASP A 50 -22.02 15.06 -13.78
CA ASP A 50 -22.67 13.76 -14.02
C ASP A 50 -22.43 12.75 -12.88
N ALA A 51 -21.40 12.96 -12.06
CA ALA A 51 -21.08 12.11 -10.91
C ALA A 51 -21.34 12.81 -9.57
N ALA A 52 -21.96 14.00 -9.56
CA ALA A 52 -22.09 14.85 -8.38
C ALA A 52 -22.92 14.21 -7.26
N ASP A 53 -23.89 13.37 -7.61
CA ASP A 53 -24.78 12.64 -6.72
C ASP A 53 -24.13 11.37 -6.11
N VAL A 54 -23.04 10.87 -6.67
CA VAL A 54 -22.35 9.67 -6.20
C VAL A 54 -21.46 9.99 -4.99
N PRO A 55 -21.75 9.52 -3.77
CA PRO A 55 -20.94 9.85 -2.60
C PRO A 55 -19.56 9.16 -2.65
N LEU A 56 -18.50 9.89 -2.26
CA LEU A 56 -17.13 9.33 -2.25
C LEU A 56 -16.77 8.63 -0.93
N GLN A 57 -17.44 9.00 0.16
CA GLN A 57 -17.17 8.46 1.50
C GLN A 57 -17.26 6.93 1.61
N PRO A 58 -18.22 6.23 0.97
CA PRO A 58 -18.27 4.78 0.99
C PRO A 58 -17.00 4.12 0.42
N PHE A 59 -16.39 4.70 -0.61
CA PHE A 59 -15.14 4.17 -1.17
C PHE A 59 -13.96 4.30 -0.20
N LEU A 60 -13.86 5.44 0.51
CA LEU A 60 -12.85 5.62 1.56
C LEU A 60 -13.06 4.61 2.69
N GLN A 61 -14.29 4.48 3.19
CA GLN A 61 -14.62 3.52 4.25
C GLN A 61 -14.31 2.09 3.82
N PHE A 62 -14.68 1.73 2.60
CA PHE A 62 -14.39 0.43 2.01
C PHE A 62 -12.89 0.13 2.01
N CYS A 63 -12.06 1.08 1.55
CA CYS A 63 -10.61 0.90 1.58
C CYS A 63 -10.09 0.72 3.01
N VAL A 64 -10.48 1.60 3.95
CA VAL A 64 -9.97 1.55 5.33
C VAL A 64 -10.32 0.23 6.02
N VAL A 65 -11.57 -0.24 5.91
CA VAL A 65 -12.02 -1.48 6.57
C VAL A 65 -11.28 -2.69 6.00
N TYR A 66 -11.26 -2.86 4.68
CA TYR A 66 -10.68 -4.05 4.04
C TYR A 66 -9.14 -4.06 4.05
N MET A 67 -8.48 -2.90 4.19
CA MET A 67 -7.03 -2.82 4.38
C MET A 67 -6.59 -3.08 5.82
N MET A 68 -7.44 -2.77 6.81
CA MET A 68 -7.09 -2.85 8.23
C MET A 68 -7.34 -4.23 8.84
N ASP A 69 -8.42 -4.92 8.45
CA ASP A 69 -8.77 -6.24 9.01
C ASP A 69 -8.32 -7.39 8.08
N LEU A 70 -7.30 -8.13 8.54
CA LEU A 70 -6.73 -9.25 7.80
C LEU A 70 -7.67 -10.47 7.72
N ASN A 71 -8.70 -10.55 8.57
CA ASN A 71 -9.69 -11.62 8.55
C ASN A 71 -10.84 -11.33 7.57
N VAL A 72 -11.15 -10.05 7.35
CA VAL A 72 -12.21 -9.64 6.41
C VAL A 72 -11.74 -9.77 4.97
N LEU A 73 -10.49 -9.37 4.67
CA LEU A 73 -9.89 -9.59 3.36
C LEU A 73 -8.59 -10.37 3.51
N SER A 74 -8.69 -11.67 3.32
CA SER A 74 -7.55 -12.58 3.50
C SER A 74 -6.46 -12.36 2.46
N ASN A 75 -6.87 -12.09 1.21
CA ASN A 75 -5.96 -11.96 0.07
C ASN A 75 -5.11 -10.68 0.14
N PRO A 76 -3.79 -10.81 0.34
CA PRO A 76 -2.88 -9.68 0.49
C PRO A 76 -2.75 -8.83 -0.79
N HIS A 77 -2.88 -9.45 -1.97
CA HIS A 77 -2.82 -8.72 -3.25
C HIS A 77 -4.00 -7.79 -3.39
N LEU A 78 -5.19 -8.30 -3.10
CA LEU A 78 -6.39 -7.52 -3.23
C LEU A 78 -6.42 -6.38 -2.21
N ARG A 79 -5.92 -6.61 -0.98
CA ARG A 79 -5.66 -5.53 0.00
C ARG A 79 -4.71 -4.48 -0.56
N ALA A 80 -3.65 -4.91 -1.23
CA ALA A 80 -2.66 -4.01 -1.81
C ALA A 80 -3.26 -3.11 -2.90
N ARG A 81 -4.11 -3.69 -3.75
CA ARG A 81 -4.81 -2.97 -4.82
C ARG A 81 -5.82 -1.94 -4.30
N LEU A 82 -6.30 -2.04 -3.06
CA LEU A 82 -7.07 -0.95 -2.43
C LEU A 82 -6.26 0.35 -2.30
N GLY A 83 -4.92 0.27 -2.32
CA GLY A 83 -4.05 1.43 -2.48
C GLY A 83 -4.30 2.19 -3.78
N GLU A 84 -4.62 1.51 -4.89
CA GLU A 84 -5.00 2.15 -6.15
C GLU A 84 -6.29 2.97 -5.98
N VAL A 85 -7.28 2.39 -5.29
CA VAL A 85 -8.55 3.06 -5.01
C VAL A 85 -8.34 4.28 -4.13
N LEU A 86 -7.58 4.16 -3.04
CA LEU A 86 -7.23 5.32 -2.20
C LEU A 86 -6.50 6.41 -2.99
N GLU A 87 -5.58 6.03 -3.87
CA GLU A 87 -4.89 6.99 -4.74
C GLU A 87 -5.86 7.70 -5.69
N THR A 88 -6.91 7.03 -6.19
CA THR A 88 -7.95 7.66 -7.03
C THR A 88 -8.74 8.74 -6.30
N LEU A 89 -8.84 8.63 -4.96
CA LEU A 89 -9.56 9.58 -4.11
C LEU A 89 -8.70 10.81 -3.76
N ILE A 90 -7.42 10.83 -4.11
CA ILE A 90 -6.52 11.93 -3.81
C ILE A 90 -6.67 13.05 -4.85
N PRO A 91 -6.86 14.31 -4.40
CA PRO A 91 -7.13 15.44 -5.29
C PRO A 91 -5.91 15.92 -6.08
N GLN A 92 -4.68 15.52 -5.77
CA GLN A 92 -3.50 16.03 -6.50
C GLN A 92 -2.47 14.94 -6.74
N ARG A 93 -2.17 14.67 -8.02
CA ARG A 93 -1.02 13.84 -8.38
C ARG A 93 0.23 14.71 -8.45
N TYR A 94 1.08 14.60 -7.43
CA TYR A 94 2.35 15.34 -7.41
C TYR A 94 3.31 14.94 -8.55
N GLU A 95 3.20 13.75 -9.14
CA GLU A 95 4.05 13.36 -10.29
C GLU A 95 3.78 14.22 -11.53
N GLU A 96 2.52 14.58 -11.79
CA GLU A 96 2.17 15.51 -12.86
C GLU A 96 2.68 16.92 -12.55
N ASN A 97 2.64 17.35 -11.28
CA ASN A 97 3.13 18.67 -10.90
C ASN A 97 4.65 18.79 -10.98
N TRP A 98 5.43 17.75 -10.62
CA TRP A 98 6.90 17.79 -10.72
C TRP A 98 7.39 17.94 -12.16
N ASN A 99 6.69 17.32 -13.12
CA ASN A 99 7.00 17.44 -14.54
C ASN A 99 6.41 18.72 -15.17
N SER A 100 5.18 19.09 -14.79
CA SER A 100 4.49 20.28 -15.31
C SER A 100 5.04 21.60 -14.77
N GLN A 101 5.65 21.62 -13.57
CA GLN A 101 6.29 22.82 -13.03
C GLN A 101 7.56 23.20 -13.79
N ARG A 102 8.21 22.25 -14.49
CA ARG A 102 9.38 22.54 -15.33
C ARG A 102 9.04 22.97 -16.75
N THR A 103 7.79 22.79 -17.19
CA THR A 103 7.33 23.21 -18.53
C THR A 103 6.41 24.43 -18.51
N SER A 104 6.08 25.00 -17.34
CA SER A 104 5.23 26.21 -17.23
C SER A 104 5.95 27.51 -17.57
N SER A 105 6.78 27.51 -18.61
CA SER A 105 7.20 28.72 -19.31
C SER A 105 6.56 28.72 -20.69
N GLY A 106 5.38 29.35 -20.77
CA GLY A 106 4.79 29.77 -22.03
C GLY A 106 3.48 29.06 -22.39
N PHE A 107 2.41 29.85 -22.35
CA PHE A 107 1.16 29.65 -23.07
C PHE A 107 0.16 28.63 -22.52
N GLY A 108 -0.92 29.15 -21.92
CA GLY A 108 -2.12 28.40 -21.55
C GLY A 108 -2.22 28.16 -20.04
N ILE A 109 -3.03 28.97 -19.36
CA ILE A 109 -3.54 28.62 -18.03
C ILE A 109 -4.51 27.45 -18.27
N VAL A 110 -4.01 26.21 -18.18
CA VAL A 110 -4.88 25.05 -17.97
C VAL A 110 -5.59 25.33 -16.65
N PRO A 111 -6.93 25.26 -16.58
CA PRO A 111 -7.62 25.40 -15.31
C PRO A 111 -6.99 24.39 -14.35
N ALA A 112 -6.57 24.84 -13.17
CA ALA A 112 -6.30 23.92 -12.09
C ALA A 112 -7.58 23.09 -11.95
N HIS A 113 -7.53 21.81 -12.35
CA HIS A 113 -8.66 20.91 -12.19
C HIS A 113 -9.10 21.03 -10.73
N SER A 114 -10.31 21.52 -10.49
CA SER A 114 -10.76 21.81 -9.13
C SER A 114 -11.22 20.49 -8.53
N PHE A 115 -10.33 19.81 -7.81
CA PHE A 115 -10.59 18.53 -7.18
C PHE A 115 -11.41 18.67 -5.88
N VAL A 116 -12.46 19.47 -5.92
CA VAL A 116 -13.16 19.99 -4.74
C VAL A 116 -13.77 18.85 -3.94
N ARG A 117 -14.35 17.84 -4.59
CA ARG A 117 -15.04 16.74 -3.89
C ARG A 117 -14.05 15.85 -3.15
N ARG A 118 -12.93 15.52 -3.80
CA ARG A 118 -11.81 14.78 -3.21
C ARG A 118 -11.13 15.58 -2.09
N GLU A 119 -10.93 16.88 -2.28
CA GLU A 119 -10.43 17.77 -1.23
C GLU A 119 -11.37 17.80 -0.02
N GLN A 120 -12.69 17.93 -0.23
CA GLN A 120 -13.67 17.91 0.86
C GLN A 120 -13.66 16.58 1.61
N LEU A 121 -13.61 15.45 0.89
CA LEU A 121 -13.51 14.12 1.49
C LEU A 121 -12.27 13.98 2.39
N LEU A 122 -11.12 14.50 1.94
CA LEU A 122 -9.83 14.34 2.62
C LEU A 122 -9.44 15.52 3.52
N SER A 123 -10.27 16.56 3.62
CA SER A 123 -10.03 17.73 4.48
C SER A 123 -10.29 17.47 5.96
N GLY A 124 -10.74 16.26 6.34
CA GLY A 124 -10.89 15.88 7.74
C GLY A 124 -12.00 16.63 8.48
N GLY A 125 -13.11 16.95 7.79
CA GLY A 125 -14.30 17.53 8.40
C GLY A 125 -14.87 16.62 9.50
N ASN A 126 -14.45 16.88 10.73
CA ASN A 126 -14.87 16.45 12.08
C ASN A 126 -15.42 15.05 12.41
N ASP A 127 -15.91 14.19 11.51
CA ASP A 127 -16.58 12.93 11.95
C ASP A 127 -16.30 11.68 11.09
N SER A 128 -15.27 11.68 10.23
CA SER A 128 -14.89 10.42 9.56
C SER A 128 -13.93 9.60 10.44
N GLU A 129 -14.50 8.75 11.29
CA GLU A 129 -13.76 7.75 12.08
C GLU A 129 -12.79 6.96 11.19
N GLN A 130 -13.19 6.69 9.94
CA GLN A 130 -12.39 5.97 8.96
C GLN A 130 -11.13 6.74 8.54
N LEU A 131 -11.24 8.07 8.33
CA LEU A 131 -10.08 8.87 7.92
C LEU A 131 -9.03 8.95 9.03
N SER A 132 -9.43 8.83 10.29
CA SER A 132 -8.50 8.78 11.44
C SER A 132 -7.64 7.51 11.51
N HIS A 133 -8.01 6.48 10.73
CA HIS A 133 -7.30 5.21 10.64
C HIS A 133 -6.64 4.99 9.26
N VAL A 134 -6.80 5.90 8.31
CA VAL A 134 -6.40 5.69 6.91
C VAL A 134 -4.90 5.45 6.73
N VAL A 135 -4.05 6.12 7.52
CA VAL A 135 -2.60 5.89 7.48
C VAL A 135 -2.28 4.49 7.98
N THR A 136 -2.86 4.10 9.11
CA THR A 136 -2.65 2.77 9.70
C THR A 136 -3.15 1.66 8.77
N ALA A 137 -4.30 1.85 8.14
CA ALA A 137 -4.86 0.92 7.17
C ALA A 137 -3.93 0.75 5.96
N LEU A 138 -3.43 1.86 5.38
CA LEU A 138 -2.49 1.81 4.26
C LEU A 138 -1.20 1.06 4.62
N LEU A 139 -0.59 1.37 5.78
CA LEU A 139 0.63 0.68 6.23
C LEU A 139 0.39 -0.80 6.52
N THR A 140 -0.78 -1.15 7.04
CA THR A 140 -1.19 -2.54 7.27
C THR A 140 -1.23 -3.30 5.94
N ALA A 141 -1.90 -2.75 4.92
CA ALA A 141 -1.92 -3.34 3.59
C ALA A 141 -0.52 -3.49 3.00
N PHE A 142 0.32 -2.45 3.10
CA PHE A 142 1.71 -2.45 2.63
C PHE A 142 2.51 -3.63 3.20
N VAL A 143 2.48 -3.79 4.52
CA VAL A 143 3.21 -4.85 5.22
C VAL A 143 2.63 -6.22 4.90
N SER A 144 1.31 -6.31 4.71
CA SER A 144 0.61 -7.57 4.48
C SER A 144 0.98 -8.28 3.18
N ILE A 145 1.52 -7.54 2.18
CA ILE A 145 1.97 -8.10 0.90
C ILE A 145 3.21 -8.99 1.09
N GLU A 146 4.04 -8.69 2.08
CA GLU A 146 5.25 -9.45 2.39
C GLU A 146 4.99 -10.65 3.29
N LEU A 147 3.89 -10.62 4.06
CA LEU A 147 3.46 -11.72 4.92
C LEU A 147 2.69 -12.82 4.17
N ALA A 148 2.57 -12.71 2.83
CA ALA A 148 1.96 -13.74 2.00
C ALA A 148 2.84 -15.01 1.99
N PRO A 149 2.29 -16.21 2.27
CA PRO A 149 3.06 -17.44 2.33
C PRO A 149 3.65 -17.73 0.94
N GLY A 150 4.96 -17.52 0.79
CA GLY A 150 5.64 -17.70 -0.49
C GLY A 150 6.96 -16.95 -0.68
N VAL A 151 7.27 -15.97 0.17
CA VAL A 151 8.58 -15.30 0.16
C VAL A 151 9.15 -15.32 1.58
N ASP A 152 9.99 -16.32 1.82
CA ASP A 152 11.01 -16.42 2.85
C ASP A 152 10.68 -15.88 4.25
N SER A 153 10.16 -16.77 5.08
CA SER A 153 10.09 -16.64 6.55
C SER A 153 11.45 -16.54 7.26
N ASN A 154 12.53 -16.17 6.55
CA ASN A 154 13.86 -15.98 7.13
C ASN A 154 14.15 -14.51 7.52
N ALA A 155 13.21 -13.58 7.30
CA ALA A 155 13.38 -12.16 7.63
C ALA A 155 13.00 -11.77 9.07
N SER A 156 12.83 -12.74 9.98
CA SER A 156 12.47 -12.45 11.38
C SER A 156 13.67 -12.18 12.30
N ASP A 157 14.90 -12.22 11.80
CA ASP A 157 16.08 -11.82 12.58
C ASP A 157 16.70 -10.55 12.02
N LEU A 158 16.45 -9.43 12.71
CA LEU A 158 17.01 -8.10 12.45
C LEU A 158 18.56 -8.11 12.41
N GLY A 159 19.20 -9.17 12.91
CA GLY A 159 20.66 -9.36 12.93
C GLY A 159 21.28 -9.95 11.66
N THR A 160 20.52 -10.57 10.75
CA THR A 160 21.10 -11.32 9.60
C THR A 160 21.20 -10.48 8.31
N ILE A 161 20.52 -9.34 8.25
CA ILE A 161 20.41 -8.50 7.03
C ILE A 161 21.78 -7.89 6.62
N THR A 162 22.75 -7.80 7.53
CA THR A 162 24.09 -7.26 7.23
C THR A 162 25.10 -8.31 6.70
N ALA A 163 24.76 -9.59 6.71
CA ALA A 163 25.67 -10.67 6.30
C ALA A 163 25.42 -11.20 4.87
N SER A 164 24.26 -10.94 4.28
CA SER A 164 23.88 -11.48 2.96
C SER A 164 24.46 -10.72 1.76
N ALA A 165 25.14 -9.59 2.00
CA ALA A 165 25.76 -8.79 0.94
C ALA A 165 27.16 -9.29 0.53
N SER A 166 27.64 -10.42 1.06
CA SER A 166 28.96 -10.96 0.73
C SER A 166 29.00 -12.48 0.63
N GLY A 167 28.78 -12.99 -0.58
CA GLY A 167 29.58 -14.12 -1.08
C GLY A 167 28.86 -15.38 -1.59
N ALA A 168 29.11 -15.61 -2.87
CA ALA A 168 29.53 -16.88 -3.46
C ALA A 168 28.51 -18.02 -3.69
N ALA A 169 28.46 -18.41 -4.96
CA ALA A 169 27.84 -19.61 -5.51
C ALA A 169 28.21 -20.90 -4.77
N SER A 170 27.24 -21.79 -4.61
CA SER A 170 27.51 -23.23 -4.58
C SER A 170 26.31 -24.03 -5.10
N ALA A 171 26.65 -25.13 -5.78
CA ALA A 171 25.78 -25.95 -6.60
C ALA A 171 25.26 -27.19 -5.86
N GLY A 172 24.09 -27.67 -6.30
CA GLY A 172 23.74 -29.10 -6.34
C GLY A 172 22.92 -29.67 -5.17
N ALA A 173 21.68 -30.08 -5.45
CA ALA A 173 21.25 -31.49 -5.44
C ALA A 173 19.72 -31.62 -5.54
N GLN A 174 19.25 -32.41 -6.50
CA GLN A 174 17.86 -32.86 -6.65
C GLN A 174 17.46 -33.86 -5.56
N GLN A 175 16.24 -33.71 -5.03
CA GLN A 175 15.47 -34.84 -4.51
C GLN A 175 13.96 -34.61 -4.72
N ALA A 176 13.27 -35.67 -5.11
CA ALA A 176 11.95 -35.64 -5.74
C ALA A 176 10.83 -36.23 -4.85
N THR A 177 9.62 -35.68 -5.06
CA THR A 177 8.24 -36.21 -4.81
C THR A 177 7.69 -36.28 -3.37
N PRO A 178 6.33 -36.30 -3.16
CA PRO A 178 5.20 -36.13 -4.09
C PRO A 178 4.15 -35.06 -3.70
N SER A 179 3.24 -34.86 -4.65
CA SER A 179 2.05 -33.99 -4.71
C SER A 179 1.10 -34.00 -3.49
N SER A 180 0.82 -32.80 -2.97
CA SER A 180 -0.43 -32.45 -2.30
C SER A 180 -1.02 -31.26 -3.05
N GLU A 181 -2.27 -31.37 -3.49
CA GLU A 181 -3.05 -30.31 -4.13
C GLU A 181 -3.10 -29.10 -3.18
N ALA A 182 -2.23 -28.12 -3.44
CA ALA A 182 -2.19 -26.87 -2.71
C ALA A 182 -3.16 -25.90 -3.40
N MET A 183 -4.14 -25.42 -2.63
CA MET A 183 -4.78 -24.14 -2.85
C MET A 183 -3.71 -23.14 -3.29
N GLU A 184 -3.88 -22.59 -4.49
CA GLU A 184 -2.93 -21.68 -5.14
C GLU A 184 -2.83 -20.41 -4.28
N THR A 185 -1.96 -20.45 -3.27
CA THR A 185 -1.56 -19.29 -2.49
C THR A 185 -0.86 -18.39 -3.49
N ALA A 186 -1.56 -17.35 -3.93
CA ALA A 186 -1.03 -16.37 -4.88
C ALA A 186 0.31 -15.84 -4.32
N THR A 187 1.43 -16.34 -4.83
CA THR A 187 2.76 -15.85 -4.47
C THR A 187 2.99 -14.57 -5.26
N VAL A 188 3.18 -13.44 -4.57
CA VAL A 188 3.47 -12.17 -5.24
C VAL A 188 4.84 -12.27 -5.89
N SER A 189 4.91 -12.10 -7.20
CA SER A 189 6.20 -11.94 -7.87
C SER A 189 6.90 -10.71 -7.28
N PHE A 190 8.21 -10.79 -7.11
CA PHE A 190 8.95 -9.75 -6.40
C PHE A 190 8.75 -8.36 -7.04
N GLU A 191 8.73 -8.28 -8.37
CA GLU A 191 8.49 -7.05 -9.14
C GLU A 191 7.07 -6.49 -8.96
N GLU A 192 6.06 -7.36 -8.82
CA GLU A 192 4.66 -6.97 -8.66
C GLU A 192 4.39 -6.27 -7.32
N LYS A 193 5.19 -6.56 -6.28
CA LYS A 193 5.14 -5.84 -5.01
C LYS A 193 5.41 -4.35 -5.18
N PHE A 194 6.34 -3.97 -6.04
CA PHE A 194 6.63 -2.55 -6.31
C PHE A 194 5.47 -1.86 -7.04
N HIS A 195 4.77 -2.58 -7.92
CA HIS A 195 3.57 -2.07 -8.57
C HIS A 195 2.47 -1.75 -7.55
N TYR A 196 2.26 -2.64 -6.58
CA TYR A 196 1.31 -2.41 -5.50
C TYR A 196 1.72 -1.27 -4.55
N ARG A 197 3.03 -1.08 -4.32
CA ARG A 197 3.53 -0.03 -3.41
C ARG A 197 3.47 1.37 -4.01
N ARG A 198 3.62 1.52 -5.33
CA ARG A 198 3.58 2.82 -6.02
C ARG A 198 2.36 3.69 -5.64
N PRO A 199 1.11 3.21 -5.74
CA PRO A 199 -0.06 4.01 -5.35
C PRO A 199 -0.06 4.36 -3.84
N MET A 200 0.50 3.49 -3.00
CA MET A 200 0.63 3.76 -1.56
C MET A 200 1.60 4.91 -1.29
N TYR A 201 2.71 5.00 -2.02
CA TYR A 201 3.66 6.12 -1.91
C TYR A 201 3.03 7.45 -2.30
N ALA A 202 2.15 7.47 -3.32
CA ALA A 202 1.39 8.66 -3.68
C ALA A 202 0.47 9.11 -2.53
N CYS A 203 -0.17 8.17 -1.84
CA CYS A 203 -0.98 8.45 -0.66
C CYS A 203 -0.18 9.04 0.50
N LEU A 204 0.92 8.38 0.88
CA LEU A 204 1.80 8.85 1.95
C LEU A 204 2.33 10.26 1.65
N ARG A 205 2.70 10.52 0.40
CA ARG A 205 3.19 11.83 -0.04
C ARG A 205 2.14 12.93 0.06
N TYR A 206 0.87 12.63 -0.26
CA TYR A 206 -0.21 13.59 -0.14
C TYR A 206 -0.53 13.93 1.32
N TRP A 207 -0.49 12.94 2.21
CA TRP A 207 -0.78 13.13 3.64
C TRP A 207 0.35 13.81 4.40
N HIS A 208 1.60 13.62 3.98
CA HIS A 208 2.76 14.20 4.64
C HIS A 208 2.67 15.73 4.73
N GLY A 209 2.84 16.26 5.96
CA GLY A 209 2.83 17.70 6.23
C GLY A 209 1.43 18.29 6.38
N LYS A 210 0.39 17.46 6.38
CA LYS A 210 -0.97 17.86 6.73
C LYS A 210 -1.22 17.51 8.21
N PRO A 211 -1.57 18.48 9.08
CA PRO A 211 -1.65 18.28 10.53
C PRO A 211 -2.53 17.10 10.96
N PHE A 212 -3.67 16.88 10.29
CA PHE A 212 -4.59 15.80 10.62
C PHE A 212 -3.96 14.41 10.45
N TYR A 213 -3.17 14.20 9.41
CA TYR A 213 -2.54 12.91 9.13
C TYR A 213 -1.22 12.75 9.88
N ASP A 214 -0.48 13.85 10.09
CA ASP A 214 0.75 13.85 10.89
C ASP A 214 0.48 13.33 12.32
N GLU A 215 -0.69 13.61 12.91
CA GLU A 215 -1.09 13.05 14.20
C GLU A 215 -1.23 11.51 14.17
N GLN A 216 -1.67 10.92 13.05
CA GLN A 216 -1.72 9.46 12.91
C GLN A 216 -0.30 8.87 12.84
N PHE A 217 0.61 9.51 12.10
CA PHE A 217 2.01 9.10 12.06
C PHE A 217 2.67 9.19 13.43
N LYS A 218 2.44 10.26 14.19
CA LYS A 218 2.95 10.41 15.56
C LYS A 218 2.46 9.30 16.49
N ARG A 219 1.19 8.92 16.42
CA ARG A 219 0.66 7.80 17.22
C ARG A 219 1.38 6.48 16.91
N LEU A 220 1.63 6.21 15.63
CA LEU A 220 2.39 5.04 15.19
C LEU A 220 3.85 5.09 15.65
N GLU A 221 4.47 6.28 15.61
CA GLU A 221 5.84 6.52 16.07
C GLU A 221 5.96 6.31 17.59
N GLU A 222 5.10 6.94 18.38
CA GLU A 222 5.06 6.76 19.83
C GLU A 222 4.84 5.30 20.22
N PHE A 223 3.95 4.60 19.51
CA PHE A 223 3.72 3.18 19.73
C PHE A 223 4.97 2.36 19.38
N ALA A 224 5.66 2.69 18.28
CA ALA A 224 6.88 2.01 17.86
C ALA A 224 8.03 2.18 18.86
N ILE A 225 8.24 3.40 19.35
CA ILE A 225 9.28 3.71 20.34
C ILE A 225 9.02 2.97 21.65
N LYS A 226 7.76 2.96 22.13
CA LYS A 226 7.38 2.25 23.38
C LYS A 226 7.58 0.74 23.30
N HIS A 227 7.56 0.17 22.09
CA HIS A 227 7.61 -1.28 21.87
C HIS A 227 8.79 -1.70 20.98
N ILE A 228 9.89 -0.94 20.99
CA ILE A 228 11.06 -1.19 20.13
C ILE A 228 11.72 -2.53 20.42
N ASP A 229 11.71 -2.97 21.68
CA ASP A 229 12.28 -4.26 22.13
C ASP A 229 11.26 -5.42 22.10
N SER A 230 10.06 -5.19 21.54
CA SER A 230 9.04 -6.22 21.44
C SER A 230 9.51 -7.36 20.51
N PRO A 231 9.25 -8.64 20.85
CA PRO A 231 9.60 -9.77 19.99
C PRO A 231 8.88 -9.72 18.64
N ARG A 232 7.71 -9.04 18.57
CA ARG A 232 7.06 -8.70 17.31
C ARG A 232 7.25 -7.21 17.07
N PRO A 233 7.94 -6.80 15.98
CA PRO A 233 8.17 -5.40 15.70
C PRO A 233 6.84 -4.66 15.49
N PRO A 234 6.69 -3.43 15.99
CA PRO A 234 5.52 -2.58 15.70
C PRO A 234 5.33 -2.31 14.21
N LEU A 235 4.08 -2.02 13.80
CA LEU A 235 3.71 -1.81 12.39
C LEU A 235 4.61 -0.81 11.67
N LEU A 236 4.91 0.33 12.30
CA LEU A 236 5.76 1.35 11.70
C LEU A 236 7.20 0.83 11.45
N LEU A 237 7.75 0.04 12.38
CA LEU A 237 9.10 -0.53 12.20
C LEU A 237 9.12 -1.59 11.10
N GLN A 238 8.06 -2.40 10.99
CA GLN A 238 7.90 -3.34 9.88
C GLN A 238 7.86 -2.60 8.54
N PHE A 239 7.03 -1.55 8.44
CA PHE A 239 6.95 -0.71 7.24
C PHE A 239 8.31 -0.09 6.88
N LEU A 240 9.01 0.52 7.84
CA LEU A 240 10.31 1.15 7.60
C LEU A 240 11.37 0.14 7.16
N SER A 241 11.40 -1.05 7.77
CA SER A 241 12.32 -2.12 7.37
C SER A 241 12.09 -2.54 5.91
N LEU A 242 10.83 -2.76 5.53
CA LEU A 242 10.48 -3.11 4.15
C LEU A 242 10.82 -1.98 3.18
N LEU A 243 10.56 -0.73 3.55
CA LEU A 243 10.87 0.44 2.72
C LEU A 243 12.38 0.58 2.47
N ILE A 244 13.21 0.34 3.49
CA ILE A 244 14.67 0.37 3.36
C ILE A 244 15.14 -0.75 2.43
N ASN A 245 14.61 -1.96 2.61
CA ASN A 245 14.94 -3.11 1.76
C ASN A 245 14.61 -2.84 0.29
N ASP A 246 13.45 -2.25 0.02
CA ASP A 246 13.04 -1.82 -1.31
C ASP A 246 14.00 -0.81 -1.93
N ALA A 247 14.38 0.21 -1.15
CA ALA A 247 15.28 1.25 -1.62
C ALA A 247 16.67 0.69 -1.96
N THR A 248 17.18 -0.23 -1.15
CA THR A 248 18.45 -0.92 -1.43
C THR A 248 18.35 -1.75 -2.70
N PHE A 249 17.31 -2.57 -2.84
CA PHE A 249 17.11 -3.39 -4.03
C PHE A 249 16.99 -2.54 -5.30
N LEU A 250 16.12 -1.52 -5.29
CA LEU A 250 15.89 -0.67 -6.46
C LEU A 250 17.15 0.08 -6.89
N LEU A 251 18.00 0.47 -5.94
CA LEU A 251 19.26 1.12 -6.24
C LEU A 251 20.23 0.15 -6.95
N ASP A 252 20.37 -1.06 -6.43
CA ASP A 252 21.24 -2.08 -7.03
C ASP A 252 20.76 -2.46 -8.44
N GLU A 253 19.45 -2.67 -8.61
CA GLU A 253 18.83 -2.97 -9.90
C GLU A 253 18.99 -1.81 -10.90
N ALA A 254 18.80 -0.56 -10.46
CA ALA A 254 19.01 0.60 -11.31
C ALA A 254 20.46 0.72 -11.79
N ILE A 255 21.45 0.43 -10.92
CA ILE A 255 22.86 0.41 -11.29
C ILE A 255 23.12 -0.70 -12.31
N GLY A 256 22.56 -1.90 -12.09
CA GLY A 256 22.66 -3.03 -13.01
C GLY A 256 22.07 -2.71 -14.40
N LEU A 257 20.86 -2.16 -14.45
CA LEU A 257 20.19 -1.75 -15.68
C LEU A 257 20.96 -0.64 -16.42
N LEU A 258 21.50 0.35 -15.71
CA LEU A 258 22.34 1.40 -16.32
C LEU A 258 23.62 0.83 -16.93
N ALA A 259 24.24 -0.16 -16.29
CA ALA A 259 25.40 -0.84 -16.84
C ALA A 259 25.05 -1.61 -18.13
N GLN A 260 23.91 -2.30 -18.15
CA GLN A 260 23.41 -2.99 -19.34
C GLN A 260 23.07 -2.03 -20.49
N ILE A 261 22.44 -0.89 -20.18
CA ILE A 261 22.13 0.16 -21.17
C ILE A 261 23.43 0.67 -21.80
N LYS A 262 24.43 1.03 -20.98
CA LYS A 262 25.75 1.50 -21.48
C LYS A 262 26.48 0.46 -22.31
N GLN A 263 26.31 -0.83 -22.03
CA GLN A 263 26.90 -1.91 -22.81
C GLN A 263 26.20 -2.01 -24.18
N LYS A 264 24.86 -2.00 -24.21
CA LYS A 264 24.07 -2.01 -25.45
C LYS A 264 24.32 -0.76 -26.31
N GLU A 265 24.53 0.40 -25.70
CA GLU A 265 24.91 1.64 -26.40
C GLU A 265 26.27 1.48 -27.09
N ARG A 266 27.29 0.99 -26.38
CA ARG A 266 28.62 0.72 -26.96
C ARG A 266 28.57 -0.30 -28.10
N GLU A 267 27.80 -1.37 -27.94
CA GLU A 267 27.59 -2.38 -29.00
C GLU A 267 26.90 -1.77 -30.23
N ARG A 268 25.90 -0.91 -30.02
CA ARG A 268 25.20 -0.19 -31.09
C ARG A 268 26.11 0.80 -31.82
N GLU A 269 26.96 1.53 -31.09
CA GLU A 269 27.96 2.44 -31.67
C GLU A 269 29.00 1.67 -32.48
N ALA A 270 29.51 0.56 -31.94
CA ALA A 270 30.47 -0.32 -32.63
C ALA A 270 29.88 -0.98 -33.89
N ALA A 271 28.57 -1.24 -33.92
CA ALA A 271 27.86 -1.77 -35.09
C ALA A 271 27.58 -0.71 -36.18
N GLY A 272 28.20 0.47 -36.10
CA GLY A 272 28.07 1.53 -37.10
C GLY A 272 26.77 2.31 -36.97
N GLY A 273 26.44 2.72 -35.74
CA GLY A 273 25.20 3.37 -35.34
C GLY A 273 24.52 4.22 -36.42
N ARG A 274 23.21 4.04 -36.59
CA ARG A 274 22.36 5.02 -37.29
C ARG A 274 22.44 6.37 -36.60
#